data_AF-A0A1G9X3P7-F1
#
_entry.id   AF-A0A1G9X3P7-F1
#
_cell.length_a   1.000
_cell.length_b   1.000
_cell.length_c   1.000
_cell.angle_alpha   90.00
_cell.angle_beta   90.00
_cell.angle_gamma   90.00
#
_symmetry.space_group_name_H-M   'P 1'
#
loop_
_entity.id
_entity.type
_entity.pdbx_description
1 polymer ?
#
loop_
_entity_poly.entity_id
_entity_poly.type
_entity_poly.pdbx_seq_one_letter_code
_entity_poly.pdbx_strand_id
1 'polypeptide(L)'
;MDRKTIIVIGLIVVLAIATFFLNQDEEDQSNHYYIFTLEGQSENWELSNYTVEFVPTHQYAGNGQLDYLGDEAMTAQDFNFRVYAMIDGMGTSLQGKSITWNESTELSNMATGHVEGSIFKPNGDPVLFGDIEQIYATIHWRDADGQVVEERIDLYQQR
;
A
#
# COMPACT_ATOMS: atom_id res chain seq x y z
N MET A 1 -56.09 -28.70 8.16
CA MET A 1 -54.80 -28.44 8.84
C MET A 1 -55.11 -27.97 10.25
N ASP A 2 -54.59 -28.63 11.28
CA ASP A 2 -54.92 -28.27 12.66
C ASP A 2 -54.08 -27.08 13.16
N ARG A 3 -54.54 -26.43 14.23
CA ARG A 3 -53.91 -25.22 14.78
C ARG A 3 -52.43 -25.44 15.13
N LYS A 4 -52.05 -26.67 15.54
CA LYS A 4 -50.67 -27.03 15.85
C LYS A 4 -49.80 -27.06 14.60
N THR A 5 -50.29 -27.63 13.50
CA THR A 5 -49.57 -27.64 12.22
C THR A 5 -49.35 -26.21 11.69
N ILE A 6 -50.34 -25.31 11.82
CA ILE A 6 -50.18 -23.90 11.39
C ILE A 6 -49.07 -23.18 12.18
N ILE A 7 -49.02 -23.39 13.51
CA ILE A 7 -48.00 -22.76 14.37
C ILE A 7 -46.61 -23.28 14.03
N VAL A 8 -46.46 -24.59 13.83
CA VAL A 8 -45.15 -25.20 13.49
C VAL A 8 -44.65 -24.69 12.14
N ILE A 9 -45.51 -24.61 11.12
CA ILE A 9 -45.14 -24.07 9.81
C ILE A 9 -44.73 -22.59 9.93
N GLY A 10 -45.47 -21.80 10.69
CA GLY A 10 -45.11 -20.39 10.93
C GLY A 10 -43.74 -20.24 11.58
N LEU A 11 -43.41 -21.11 12.54
CA LEU A 11 -42.12 -21.09 13.23
C LEU A 11 -40.96 -21.47 12.30
N ILE A 12 -41.16 -22.46 11.42
CA ILE A 12 -40.18 -22.84 10.40
C ILE A 12 -39.94 -21.70 9.41
N VAL A 13 -41.00 -21.01 8.98
CA VAL A 13 -40.88 -19.86 8.06
C VAL A 13 -40.13 -18.71 8.73
N VAL A 14 -40.44 -18.40 10.00
CA VAL A 14 -39.73 -17.36 10.76
C VAL A 14 -38.26 -17.72 10.94
N LEU A 15 -37.94 -18.98 11.26
CA LEU A 15 -36.56 -19.46 11.35
C LEU A 15 -35.83 -19.34 10.01
N ALA A 16 -36.45 -19.75 8.91
CA ALA A 16 -35.87 -19.66 7.57
C ALA A 16 -35.59 -18.20 7.17
N ILE A 17 -36.51 -17.29 7.49
CA ILE A 17 -36.33 -15.85 7.25
C ILE A 17 -35.21 -15.29 8.13
N ALA A 18 -35.17 -15.65 9.42
CA ALA A 18 -34.10 -15.21 10.33
C ALA A 18 -32.73 -15.70 9.87
N THR A 19 -32.60 -16.96 9.44
CA THR A 19 -31.33 -17.48 8.90
C THR A 19 -30.95 -16.83 7.58
N PHE A 20 -31.92 -16.46 6.75
CA PHE A 20 -31.66 -15.75 5.50
C PHE A 20 -31.10 -14.34 5.75
N PHE A 21 -31.63 -13.61 6.75
CA PHE A 21 -31.12 -12.29 7.11
C PHE A 21 -29.80 -12.33 7.88
N LEU A 22 -29.55 -13.37 8.69
CA LEU A 22 -28.28 -13.52 9.41
C LEU A 22 -27.11 -13.92 8.50
N ASN A 23 -27.38 -14.59 7.37
CA ASN A 23 -26.36 -15.01 6.41
C ASN A 23 -26.11 -14.00 5.26
N GLN A 24 -26.64 -12.78 5.34
CA GLN A 24 -26.35 -11.74 4.33
C GLN A 24 -25.03 -10.99 4.59
N ASP A 25 -24.34 -11.27 5.69
CA ASP A 25 -23.12 -10.54 6.09
C ASP A 25 -21.85 -11.36 5.81
N GLU A 26 -21.76 -11.90 4.60
CA GLU A 26 -20.48 -12.27 4.01
C GLU A 26 -20.25 -11.31 2.84
N GLU A 27 -19.81 -10.08 3.15
CA GLU A 27 -18.91 -9.41 2.22
C GLU A 27 -17.71 -10.35 2.05
N ASP A 28 -17.77 -11.12 0.98
CA ASP A 28 -16.82 -12.16 0.63
C ASP A 28 -15.45 -11.49 0.39
N GLN A 29 -14.69 -11.30 1.47
CA GLN A 29 -13.37 -10.70 1.44
C GLN A 29 -12.38 -11.53 0.62
N SER A 30 -12.74 -12.75 0.20
CA SER A 30 -11.87 -13.71 -0.48
C SER A 30 -11.44 -13.33 -1.90
N ASN A 31 -12.04 -12.30 -2.53
CA ASN A 31 -11.81 -11.97 -3.95
C ASN A 31 -11.24 -10.58 -4.24
N HIS A 32 -10.77 -9.83 -3.24
CA HIS A 32 -10.23 -8.48 -3.45
C HIS A 32 -8.75 -8.54 -3.85
N TYR A 33 -8.49 -8.60 -5.15
CA TYR A 33 -7.14 -8.55 -5.71
C TYR A 33 -6.90 -7.21 -6.41
N TYR A 34 -6.01 -6.38 -5.85
CA TYR A 34 -5.67 -5.10 -6.43
C TYR A 34 -4.17 -5.04 -6.72
N ILE A 35 -3.80 -4.86 -7.99
CA ILE A 35 -2.44 -4.49 -8.41
C ILE A 35 -2.48 -3.06 -8.94
N PHE A 36 -1.53 -2.25 -8.49
CA PHE A 36 -1.28 -0.93 -9.02
C PHE A 36 0.15 -0.84 -9.54
N THR A 37 0.31 -0.22 -10.70
CA THR A 37 1.58 0.30 -11.15
C THR A 37 1.52 1.82 -10.99
N LEU A 38 2.42 2.34 -10.17
CA LEU A 38 2.47 3.71 -9.73
C LEU A 38 3.69 4.39 -10.32
N GLU A 39 3.48 5.65 -10.68
CA GLU A 39 4.49 6.51 -11.25
C GLU A 39 4.34 7.90 -10.65
N GLY A 40 5.45 8.62 -10.48
CA GLY A 40 5.43 9.97 -9.97
C GLY A 40 6.79 10.61 -10.04
N GLN A 41 6.81 11.93 -9.89
CA GLN A 41 8.01 12.74 -9.99
C GLN A 41 8.03 13.82 -8.90
N SER A 42 9.22 14.10 -8.38
CA SER A 42 9.54 15.29 -7.57
C SER A 42 10.49 16.21 -8.33
N GLU A 43 11.16 17.14 -7.64
CA GLU A 43 12.10 18.07 -8.28
C GLU A 43 13.27 17.31 -8.92
N ASN A 44 13.87 16.37 -8.20
CA ASN A 44 15.08 15.70 -8.63
C ASN A 44 14.93 14.20 -8.90
N TRP A 45 13.75 13.62 -8.69
CA TRP A 45 13.56 12.17 -8.83
C TRP A 45 12.30 11.82 -9.60
N GLU A 46 12.42 10.81 -10.46
CA GLU A 46 11.31 10.11 -11.07
C GLU A 46 11.26 8.69 -10.50
N LEU A 47 10.07 8.25 -10.09
CA LEU A 47 9.79 6.87 -9.74
C LEU A 47 8.86 6.29 -10.81
N SER A 48 9.32 5.25 -11.49
CA SER A 48 8.57 4.55 -12.52
C SER A 48 8.33 3.08 -12.17
N ASN A 49 7.27 2.49 -12.71
CA ASN A 49 6.93 1.07 -12.61
C ASN A 49 6.80 0.52 -11.17
N TYR A 50 6.53 1.38 -10.19
CA TYR A 50 6.43 0.95 -8.80
C TYR A 50 5.15 0.15 -8.58
N THR A 51 5.28 -1.12 -8.20
CA THR A 51 4.14 -2.02 -8.07
C THR A 51 3.72 -2.18 -6.63
N VAL A 52 2.42 -2.06 -6.37
CA VAL A 52 1.81 -2.43 -5.10
C VAL A 52 0.69 -3.43 -5.33
N GLU A 53 0.73 -4.56 -4.65
CA GLU A 53 -0.35 -5.55 -4.65
C GLU A 53 -0.97 -5.63 -3.25
N PHE A 54 -2.29 -5.43 -3.17
CA PHE A 54 -3.07 -5.63 -1.97
C PHE A 54 -4.01 -6.80 -2.16
N VAL A 55 -3.71 -7.91 -1.48
CA VAL A 55 -4.57 -9.08 -1.42
C VAL A 55 -4.77 -9.50 0.05
N PRO A 56 -5.86 -10.18 0.41
CA PRO A 56 -6.17 -10.47 1.81
C PRO A 56 -5.09 -11.28 2.54
N THR A 57 -4.38 -12.13 1.81
CA THR A 57 -3.40 -13.07 2.36
C THR A 57 -1.94 -12.63 2.16
N HIS A 58 -1.71 -11.65 1.29
CA HIS A 58 -0.38 -11.28 0.83
C HIS A 58 -0.37 -9.85 0.32
N GLN A 59 0.71 -9.15 0.59
CA GLN A 59 0.93 -7.83 0.06
C GLN A 59 2.34 -7.72 -0.46
N TYR A 60 2.45 -6.95 -1.53
CA TYR A 60 3.66 -6.76 -2.28
C TYR A 60 3.87 -5.27 -2.51
N ALA A 61 5.10 -4.78 -2.31
CA ALA A 61 5.44 -3.40 -2.62
C ALA A 61 6.87 -3.31 -3.15
N GLY A 62 7.06 -2.72 -4.33
CA GLY A 62 8.38 -2.52 -4.92
C GLY A 62 8.44 -2.69 -6.43
N ASN A 63 9.56 -3.22 -6.93
CA ASN A 63 9.89 -3.36 -8.35
C ASN A 63 9.84 -2.07 -9.17
N GLY A 64 9.90 -0.91 -8.51
CA GLY A 64 10.06 0.36 -9.19
C GLY A 64 11.50 0.66 -9.56
N GLN A 65 11.65 1.68 -10.39
CA GLN A 65 12.91 2.24 -10.82
C GLN A 65 12.93 3.73 -10.42
N LEU A 66 13.94 4.11 -9.65
CA LEU A 66 14.22 5.52 -9.34
C LEU A 66 15.28 6.04 -10.29
N ASP A 67 15.00 7.15 -10.93
CA ASP A 67 15.92 7.85 -11.81
C ASP A 67 16.09 9.30 -11.33
N TYR A 68 17.34 9.73 -11.24
CA TYR A 68 17.67 11.10 -10.86
C TYR A 68 17.55 12.03 -12.07
N LEU A 69 16.84 13.14 -11.90
CA LEU A 69 16.49 14.09 -12.97
C LEU A 69 17.36 15.33 -13.02
N GLY A 70 18.23 15.54 -12.03
CA GLY A 70 19.09 16.72 -11.98
C GLY A 70 20.18 16.71 -13.06
N ASP A 71 20.63 17.90 -13.42
CA ASP A 71 21.61 18.11 -14.50
C ASP A 71 23.03 17.60 -14.15
N GLU A 72 23.38 17.57 -12.86
CA GLU A 72 24.67 17.09 -12.38
C GLU A 72 24.56 15.67 -11.81
N ALA A 73 25.62 14.89 -11.96
CA ALA A 73 25.66 13.54 -11.42
C ALA A 73 25.54 13.57 -9.88
N MET A 74 24.42 13.09 -9.35
CA MET A 74 24.18 13.04 -7.91
C MET A 74 25.16 12.06 -7.27
N THR A 75 25.87 12.51 -6.22
CA THR A 75 26.69 11.62 -5.39
C THR A 75 26.20 11.66 -3.95
N ALA A 76 26.15 10.50 -3.29
CA ALA A 76 25.79 10.42 -1.89
C ALA A 76 26.58 9.34 -1.15
N GLN A 77 26.75 9.53 0.16
CA GLN A 77 27.25 8.52 1.09
C GLN A 77 26.11 7.80 1.82
N ASP A 78 24.96 8.43 1.93
CA ASP A 78 23.77 7.88 2.56
C ASP A 78 22.55 8.13 1.67
N PHE A 79 21.75 7.10 1.47
CA PHE A 79 20.51 7.14 0.70
C PHE A 79 19.41 6.37 1.41
N ASN A 80 18.26 7.01 1.60
CA ASN A 80 17.06 6.43 2.19
C ASN A 80 15.88 6.60 1.22
N PHE A 81 15.26 5.51 0.83
CA PHE A 81 14.01 5.50 0.09
C PHE A 81 12.95 4.79 0.92
N ARG A 82 11.77 5.40 1.07
CA ARG A 82 10.63 4.77 1.73
C ARG A 82 9.36 5.07 0.98
N VAL A 83 8.44 4.12 1.01
CA VAL A 83 7.08 4.28 0.48
C VAL A 83 6.09 4.09 1.61
N TYR A 84 5.12 4.99 1.66
CA TYR A 84 4.08 5.03 2.67
C TYR A 84 2.70 4.99 2.01
N ALA A 85 1.76 4.29 2.65
CA ALA A 85 0.34 4.42 2.41
C ALA A 85 -0.32 5.10 3.61
N MET A 86 -1.23 6.03 3.36
CA MET A 86 -2.13 6.59 4.36
C MET A 86 -3.39 5.72 4.39
N ILE A 87 -3.61 5.04 5.52
CA ILE A 87 -4.73 4.12 5.74
C ILE A 87 -5.42 4.55 7.03
N ASP A 88 -6.71 4.88 6.97
CA ASP A 88 -7.49 5.40 8.10
C ASP A 88 -6.77 6.57 8.83
N GLY A 89 -6.21 7.51 8.06
CA GLY A 89 -5.43 8.66 8.55
C GLY A 89 -4.06 8.33 9.15
N MET A 90 -3.62 7.06 9.11
CA MET A 90 -2.33 6.63 9.65
C MET A 90 -1.33 6.32 8.53
N GLY A 91 -0.10 6.82 8.66
CA GLY A 91 0.99 6.50 7.75
C GLY A 91 1.57 5.12 8.03
N THR A 92 1.39 4.18 7.10
CA THR A 92 1.94 2.83 7.14
C THR A 92 3.06 2.68 6.13
N SER A 93 4.24 2.22 6.57
CA SER A 93 5.35 1.94 5.67
C SER A 93 5.05 0.71 4.82
N LEU A 94 5.03 0.87 3.49
CA LEU A 94 4.90 -0.24 2.54
C LEU A 94 6.27 -0.87 2.24
N GLN A 95 7.29 -0.03 2.06
CA GLN A 95 8.64 -0.46 1.72
C GLN A 95 9.67 0.54 2.24
N GLY A 96 10.89 0.06 2.53
CA GLY A 96 12.05 0.91 2.68
C GLY A 96 13.32 0.29 2.13
N LYS A 97 14.23 1.13 1.65
CA LYS A 97 15.60 0.78 1.27
C LYS A 97 16.53 1.82 1.87
N SER A 98 17.60 1.38 2.51
CA SER A 98 18.62 2.27 3.06
C SER A 98 19.99 1.75 2.69
N ILE A 99 20.83 2.63 2.17
CA ILE A 99 22.17 2.29 1.73
C ILE A 99 23.12 3.34 2.28
N THR A 100 24.22 2.87 2.86
CA THR A 100 25.33 3.69 3.30
C THR A 100 26.58 3.17 2.61
N TRP A 101 27.37 4.08 2.04
CA TRP A 101 28.64 3.79 1.39
C TRP A 101 29.78 4.41 2.20
N ASN A 102 30.94 3.76 2.17
CA ASN A 102 32.15 4.28 2.82
C ASN A 102 32.74 5.50 2.08
N GLU A 103 32.43 5.64 0.79
CA GLU A 103 32.86 6.73 -0.08
C GLU A 103 31.66 7.25 -0.89
N SER A 104 31.69 8.52 -1.31
CA SER A 104 30.61 9.11 -2.11
C SER A 104 30.44 8.36 -3.42
N THR A 105 29.24 7.86 -3.66
CA THR A 105 28.90 7.05 -4.83
C THR A 105 27.92 7.79 -5.73
N GLU A 106 28.15 7.74 -7.03
CA GLU A 106 27.23 8.32 -8.02
C GLU A 106 25.93 7.51 -8.11
N LEU A 107 24.80 8.20 -8.14
CA LEU A 107 23.45 7.64 -8.14
C LEU A 107 22.65 8.30 -9.26
N SER A 108 22.52 7.61 -10.38
CA SER A 108 21.67 8.05 -11.50
C SER A 108 20.41 7.21 -11.63
N ASN A 109 20.52 5.92 -11.28
CA ASN A 109 19.50 4.90 -11.46
C ASN A 109 19.55 3.92 -10.29
N MET A 110 18.41 3.64 -9.68
CA MET A 110 18.29 2.64 -8.61
C MET A 110 16.99 1.84 -8.68
N ALA A 111 17.11 0.53 -8.77
CA ALA A 111 15.99 -0.35 -8.48
C ALA A 111 15.57 -0.21 -7.01
N THR A 112 14.26 -0.06 -6.76
CA THR A 112 13.73 0.02 -5.39
C THR A 112 13.86 -1.31 -4.65
N GLY A 113 14.01 -2.42 -5.38
CA GLY A 113 13.81 -3.77 -4.84
C GLY A 113 12.34 -4.00 -4.49
N HIS A 114 12.04 -5.05 -3.73
CA HIS A 114 10.69 -5.34 -3.27
C HIS A 114 10.67 -5.93 -1.88
N VAL A 115 9.50 -5.85 -1.25
CA VAL A 115 9.17 -6.53 -0.01
C VAL A 115 7.82 -7.21 -0.13
N GLU A 116 7.71 -8.34 0.56
CA GLU A 116 6.48 -9.10 0.72
C GLU A 116 6.07 -9.07 2.19
N GLY A 117 4.77 -8.95 2.45
CA GLY A 117 4.28 -8.89 3.82
C GLY A 117 2.76 -8.97 3.92
N SER A 118 2.25 -8.57 5.08
CA SER A 118 0.81 -8.46 5.31
C SER A 118 0.56 -7.24 6.18
N ILE A 119 -0.13 -6.24 5.64
CA ILE A 119 -0.61 -5.08 6.40
C ILE A 119 -2.07 -5.32 6.72
N PHE A 120 -2.37 -5.29 8.01
CA PHE A 120 -3.72 -5.38 8.53
C PHE A 120 -4.08 -4.06 9.20
N LYS A 121 -5.36 -3.75 9.19
CA LYS A 121 -5.94 -2.69 10.01
C LYS A 121 -5.75 -3.02 11.50
N PRO A 122 -5.90 -2.02 12.41
CA PRO A 122 -5.80 -2.27 13.85
C PRO A 122 -6.79 -3.31 14.38
N ASN A 123 -7.93 -3.50 13.73
CA ASN A 123 -8.93 -4.51 14.08
C ASN A 123 -8.60 -5.93 13.55
N GLY A 124 -7.52 -6.09 12.78
CA GLY A 124 -7.08 -7.35 12.19
C GLY A 124 -7.61 -7.62 10.78
N ASP A 125 -8.46 -6.76 10.23
CA ASP A 125 -8.99 -6.92 8.87
C ASP A 125 -7.91 -6.60 7.83
N PRO A 126 -7.96 -7.25 6.64
CA PRO A 126 -7.08 -6.88 5.54
C PRO A 126 -7.35 -5.44 5.11
N VAL A 127 -6.27 -4.73 4.74
CA VAL A 127 -6.40 -3.41 4.11
C VAL A 127 -6.97 -3.59 2.71
N LEU A 128 -8.08 -2.92 2.44
CA LEU A 128 -8.69 -2.86 1.11
C LEU A 128 -8.27 -1.57 0.41
N PHE A 129 -8.37 -1.55 -0.92
CA PHE A 129 -8.03 -0.37 -1.70
C PHE A 129 -8.83 0.88 -1.31
N GLY A 130 -10.11 0.71 -0.97
CA GLY A 130 -10.97 1.81 -0.55
C GLY A 130 -10.51 2.52 0.72
N ASP A 131 -9.67 1.86 1.52
CA ASP A 131 -9.12 2.40 2.77
C ASP A 131 -7.85 3.24 2.54
N ILE A 132 -7.28 3.21 1.33
CA ILE A 132 -6.04 3.91 1.01
C ILE A 132 -6.39 5.32 0.55
N GLU A 133 -6.03 6.30 1.39
CA GLU A 133 -6.24 7.72 1.14
C GLU A 133 -5.17 8.28 0.21
N GLN A 134 -3.92 7.83 0.39
CA GLN A 134 -2.76 8.33 -0.34
C GLN A 134 -1.64 7.29 -0.34
N ILE A 135 -0.85 7.24 -1.42
CA ILE A 135 0.45 6.58 -1.46
C ILE A 135 1.49 7.61 -1.91
N TYR A 136 2.60 7.69 -1.20
CA TYR A 136 3.72 8.57 -1.53
C TYR A 136 5.06 7.94 -1.16
N ALA A 137 6.10 8.34 -1.87
CA ALA A 137 7.47 7.99 -1.52
C ALA A 137 8.20 9.18 -0.90
N THR A 138 9.16 8.90 -0.03
CA THR A 138 10.12 9.88 0.50
C THR A 138 11.54 9.42 0.19
N ILE A 139 12.36 10.35 -0.25
CA ILE A 139 13.76 10.12 -0.57
C ILE A 139 14.59 11.06 0.29
N HIS A 140 15.49 10.51 1.11
CA HIS A 140 16.44 11.29 1.90
C HIS A 140 17.86 10.95 1.46
N TRP A 141 18.67 11.96 1.20
CA TRP A 141 20.09 11.79 0.90
C TRP A 141 20.90 12.98 1.38
N ARG A 142 22.22 12.85 1.33
CA ARG A 142 23.14 13.96 1.52
C ARG A 142 23.67 14.42 0.16
N ASP A 143 23.47 15.68 -0.18
CA ASP A 143 23.93 16.27 -1.45
C ASP A 143 25.45 16.53 -1.46
N ALA A 144 25.95 17.04 -2.59
CA ALA A 144 27.36 17.33 -2.79
C ALA A 144 27.91 18.42 -1.85
N ASP A 145 27.04 19.32 -1.38
CA ASP A 145 27.39 20.37 -0.41
C ASP A 145 27.34 19.87 1.05
N GLY A 146 26.97 18.60 1.25
CA GLY A 146 26.86 17.97 2.54
C GLY A 146 25.53 18.26 3.27
N GLN A 147 24.56 18.88 2.60
CA GLN A 147 23.24 19.13 3.15
C GLN A 147 22.36 17.89 3.04
N VAL A 148 21.53 17.67 4.07
CA VAL A 148 20.54 16.59 4.04
C VAL A 148 19.32 17.12 3.31
N VAL A 149 18.98 16.46 2.20
CA VAL A 149 17.83 16.79 1.36
C VAL A 149 16.77 15.71 1.54
N GLU A 150 15.51 16.16 1.57
CA GLU A 150 14.34 15.30 1.61
C GLU A 150 13.39 15.71 0.48
N GLU A 151 12.97 14.72 -0.32
CA GLU A 151 11.94 14.91 -1.33
C GLU A 151 10.80 13.92 -1.15
N ARG A 152 9.61 14.37 -1.54
CA ARG A 152 8.38 13.58 -1.55
C ARG A 152 7.89 13.43 -2.99
N ILE A 153 7.57 12.21 -3.37
CA ILE A 153 6.91 11.88 -4.64
C ILE A 153 5.50 11.40 -4.31
N ASP A 154 4.48 12.13 -4.74
CA ASP A 154 3.09 11.68 -4.62
C ASP A 154 2.78 10.68 -5.75
N LEU A 155 2.28 9.50 -5.38
CA LEU A 155 2.08 8.37 -6.31
C LEU A 155 0.60 8.07 -6.56
N TYR A 156 -0.22 8.22 -5.52
CA TYR A 156 -1.66 8.03 -5.59
C TYR A 156 -2.33 8.91 -4.54
N GLN A 157 -3.49 9.46 -4.87
CA GLN A 157 -4.35 10.15 -3.92
C GLN A 157 -5.81 9.86 -4.24
N GLN A 158 -6.56 9.44 -3.23
CA GLN A 158 -8.00 9.23 -3.31
C GLN A 158 -8.67 10.59 -3.56
N ARG A 159 -9.51 10.66 -4.59
CA ARG A 159 -10.24 11.87 -4.99
C ARG A 159 -11.60 11.95 -4.32
#